data_AF-A0A497SER4-F1
#
_entry.id   AF-A0A497SER4-F1
#
_cell.length_a   1.000
_cell.length_b   1.000
_cell.length_c   1.000
_cell.angle_alpha   90.00
_cell.angle_beta   90.00
_cell.angle_gamma   90.00
#
_symmetry.space_group_name_H-M   'P 1'
#
loop_
_entity.id
_entity.type
_entity.pdbx_description
1 polymer ?
#
loop_
_entity_poly.entity_id
_entity_poly.type
_entity_poly.pdbx_seq_one_letter_code
_entity_poly.pdbx_strand_id
1 'polypeptide(L)'
;MKLRKSFKYALNMVFHAQVRSWLTILGIVIGVAAVISIISMGEALQQDMTSQLGDLGGDILTLTAGASKAQGFGPGRERFGGGGSATASEEEVVIDKTDLQVLKGISDIKLLDTQIKGSADIYYVAEKGSVSIYGVDPTTWAQITISEIAEGRMLGPSDSNVVVVGGKIANGFFDKNLGVNQLVTIEDKLFRIIGILDDSSTSIYMPINTAYEILEDKEKGVYDSIVIQIKDEDQLDLAIENIENKLLISRHVTADKKDFTIKSNAQSNEARAEMMRSMTIFLTAIAAVALLVGGVGIANTMFTSVLEKTKEIGIMKAIGARNNDIMIIFLLNAALIGLIGGLLGVVFGYLLSGTLPVLMGEAGGIMSKMSSTGTVISLNSVILSLG
;
A
#
# COMPACT_ATOMS: atom_id res chain seq x y z
N MET A 1 -1.85 -21.66 -51.30
CA MET A 1 -0.83 -20.62 -51.62
C MET A 1 0.38 -20.74 -50.69
N LYS A 2 1.61 -20.38 -51.10
CA LYS A 2 2.77 -20.30 -50.16
C LYS A 2 2.46 -19.22 -49.10
N LEU A 3 2.56 -19.54 -47.80
CA LEU A 3 2.27 -18.64 -46.65
C LEU A 3 2.80 -17.21 -46.84
N ARG A 4 3.99 -17.10 -47.44
CA ARG A 4 4.67 -15.83 -47.72
C ARG A 4 3.87 -14.87 -48.62
N LYS A 5 3.07 -15.39 -49.57
CA LYS A 5 2.18 -14.57 -50.41
C LYS A 5 0.96 -14.10 -49.62
N SER A 6 0.38 -14.96 -48.78
CA SER A 6 -0.76 -14.60 -47.92
C SER A 6 -0.40 -13.52 -46.91
N PHE A 7 0.79 -13.61 -46.30
CA PHE A 7 1.31 -12.58 -45.39
C PHE A 7 1.53 -11.23 -46.11
N LYS A 8 2.15 -11.23 -47.29
CA LYS A 8 2.36 -10.00 -48.08
C LYS A 8 1.04 -9.35 -48.50
N TYR A 9 0.03 -10.15 -48.84
CA TYR A 9 -1.31 -9.64 -49.14
C TYR A 9 -1.98 -9.03 -47.91
N ALA A 10 -1.97 -9.72 -46.76
CA ALA A 10 -2.54 -9.22 -45.52
C ALA A 10 -1.88 -7.89 -45.08
N LEU A 11 -0.55 -7.81 -45.13
CA LEU A 11 0.18 -6.58 -44.79
C LEU A 11 -0.23 -5.40 -45.69
N ASN A 12 -0.34 -5.62 -47.00
CA ASN A 12 -0.73 -4.57 -47.95
C ASN A 12 -2.18 -4.10 -47.72
N MET A 13 -3.02 -5.01 -47.21
CA MET A 13 -4.42 -4.75 -46.85
C MET A 13 -4.55 -3.87 -45.61
N VAL A 14 -3.66 -4.03 -44.62
CA VAL A 14 -3.59 -3.16 -43.43
C VAL A 14 -3.10 -1.76 -43.80
N PHE A 15 -2.07 -1.64 -44.64
CA PHE A 15 -1.53 -0.33 -45.06
C PHE A 15 -2.48 0.48 -45.94
N HIS A 16 -3.34 -0.17 -46.73
CA HIS A 16 -4.37 0.47 -47.54
C HIS A 16 -5.76 0.44 -46.87
N ALA A 17 -5.81 0.16 -45.57
CA ALA A 17 -7.07 0.02 -44.87
C ALA A 17 -7.80 1.37 -44.75
N GLN A 18 -9.12 1.32 -44.87
CA GLN A 18 -9.97 2.50 -44.68
C GLN A 18 -9.90 3.00 -43.23
N VAL A 19 -10.32 4.25 -43.00
CA VAL A 19 -10.35 4.95 -41.68
C VAL A 19 -10.87 4.07 -40.54
N ARG A 20 -11.82 3.17 -40.83
CA ARG A 20 -12.37 2.22 -39.86
C ARG A 20 -11.33 1.29 -39.24
N SER A 21 -10.39 0.74 -40.03
CA SER A 21 -9.35 -0.14 -39.50
C SER A 21 -8.37 0.63 -38.60
N TRP A 22 -8.09 1.88 -38.92
CA TRP A 22 -7.30 2.77 -38.07
C TRP A 22 -8.00 3.05 -36.75
N LEU A 23 -9.31 3.28 -36.76
CA LEU A 23 -10.11 3.49 -35.56
C LEU A 23 -10.14 2.23 -34.66
N THR A 24 -10.23 1.04 -35.26
CA THR A 24 -10.14 -0.23 -34.50
C THR A 24 -8.76 -0.42 -33.87
N ILE A 25 -7.69 -0.16 -34.63
CA ILE A 25 -6.31 -0.21 -34.09
C ILE A 25 -6.15 0.78 -32.94
N LEU A 26 -6.62 2.03 -33.10
CA LEU A 26 -6.55 3.05 -32.05
C LEU A 26 -7.30 2.61 -30.79
N GLY A 27 -8.49 2.03 -30.94
CA GLY A 27 -9.27 1.50 -29.81
C GLY A 27 -8.52 0.39 -29.05
N ILE A 28 -7.85 -0.52 -29.78
CA ILE A 28 -7.00 -1.57 -29.17
C ILE A 28 -5.81 -0.92 -28.45
N VAL A 29 -5.12 0.03 -29.09
CA VAL A 29 -3.98 0.73 -28.50
C VAL A 29 -4.35 1.39 -27.17
N ILE A 30 -5.46 2.15 -27.14
CA ILE A 30 -5.92 2.84 -25.94
C ILE A 30 -6.33 1.83 -24.86
N GLY A 31 -7.06 0.77 -25.23
CA GLY A 31 -7.49 -0.27 -24.29
C GLY A 31 -6.31 -1.00 -23.65
N VAL A 32 -5.35 -1.46 -24.46
CA VAL A 32 -4.15 -2.15 -23.99
C VAL A 32 -3.27 -1.21 -23.15
N ALA A 33 -3.08 0.03 -23.59
CA ALA A 33 -2.30 1.02 -22.83
C ALA A 33 -2.92 1.33 -21.46
N ALA A 34 -4.24 1.48 -21.37
CA ALA A 34 -4.95 1.73 -20.11
C ALA A 34 -4.83 0.54 -19.15
N VAL A 35 -5.01 -0.68 -19.66
CA VAL A 35 -4.85 -1.92 -18.87
C VAL A 35 -3.45 -2.04 -18.31
N ILE A 36 -2.42 -1.88 -19.14
CA ILE A 36 -1.02 -1.96 -18.72
C ILE A 36 -0.72 -0.90 -17.66
N SER A 37 -1.16 0.35 -17.88
CA SER A 37 -0.92 1.44 -16.93
C SER A 37 -1.52 1.13 -15.56
N ILE A 38 -2.75 0.61 -15.51
CA ILE A 38 -3.44 0.28 -14.26
C ILE A 38 -2.78 -0.90 -13.54
N ILE A 39 -2.42 -1.96 -14.27
CA ILE A 39 -1.76 -3.14 -13.69
C ILE A 39 -0.37 -2.79 -13.17
N SER A 40 0.45 -2.09 -13.96
CA SER A 40 1.79 -1.68 -13.55
C SER A 40 1.76 -0.75 -12.34
N MET A 41 0.79 0.17 -12.27
CA MET A 41 0.61 1.01 -11.09
C MET A 41 0.22 0.19 -9.86
N GLY A 42 -0.68 -0.80 -10.01
CA GLY A 42 -1.06 -1.71 -8.93
C GLY A 42 0.12 -2.53 -8.40
N GLU A 43 0.94 -3.10 -9.30
CA GLU A 43 2.17 -3.82 -8.94
C GLU A 43 3.19 -2.91 -8.26
N ALA A 44 3.39 -1.69 -8.76
CA ALA A 44 4.29 -0.72 -8.17
C ALA A 44 3.84 -0.30 -6.76
N LEU A 45 2.54 -0.06 -6.55
CA LEU A 45 1.97 0.21 -5.23
C LEU A 45 2.13 -0.99 -4.29
N GLN A 46 1.92 -2.21 -4.80
CA GLN A 46 2.12 -3.41 -4.01
C GLN A 46 3.59 -3.57 -3.59
N GLN A 47 4.54 -3.35 -4.50
CA GLN A 47 5.96 -3.44 -4.19
C GLN A 47 6.43 -2.35 -3.24
N ASP A 48 6.00 -1.10 -3.42
CA ASP A 48 6.29 0.01 -2.51
C ASP A 48 5.78 -0.31 -1.11
N MET A 49 4.52 -0.76 -1.00
CA MET A 49 3.96 -1.22 0.27
C MET A 49 4.75 -2.40 0.83
N THR A 50 5.09 -3.44 0.06
CA THR A 50 5.87 -4.59 0.54
C THR A 50 7.26 -4.19 1.03
N SER A 51 7.91 -3.23 0.37
CA SER A 51 9.20 -2.69 0.83
C SER A 51 9.05 -1.94 2.15
N GLN A 52 7.97 -1.16 2.32
CA GLN A 52 7.65 -0.52 3.60
C GLN A 52 7.22 -1.52 4.68
N LEU A 53 6.66 -2.67 4.29
CA LEU A 53 6.20 -3.73 5.19
C LEU A 53 7.37 -4.62 5.67
N GLY A 54 8.40 -4.82 4.84
CA GLY A 54 9.56 -5.68 5.12
C GLY A 54 10.37 -5.25 6.34
N ASP A 55 10.27 -3.98 6.72
CA ASP A 55 10.97 -3.41 7.86
C ASP A 55 10.10 -3.31 9.12
N LEU A 56 8.85 -3.80 9.12
CA LEU A 56 7.91 -3.53 10.22
C LEU A 56 8.10 -4.36 11.50
N GLY A 57 9.13 -5.21 11.57
CA GLY A 57 9.37 -6.10 12.71
C GLY A 57 8.24 -7.10 12.88
N GLY A 58 8.29 -8.21 12.14
CA GLY A 58 7.26 -9.27 12.20
C GLY A 58 7.14 -9.90 13.58
N ASP A 59 8.21 -9.82 14.39
CA ASP A 59 8.32 -10.23 15.79
C ASP A 59 7.74 -9.21 16.80
N ILE A 60 7.18 -8.09 16.33
CA ILE A 60 6.61 -7.04 17.19
C ILE A 60 5.10 -7.23 17.35
N LEU A 61 4.68 -7.28 18.62
CA LEU A 61 3.29 -7.24 19.04
C LEU A 61 2.98 -5.93 19.73
N THR A 62 1.77 -5.41 19.53
CA THR A 62 1.23 -4.28 20.27
C THR A 62 0.05 -4.74 21.11
N LEU A 63 0.17 -4.60 22.43
CA LEU A 63 -0.92 -4.77 23.37
C LEU A 63 -1.62 -3.42 23.58
N THR A 64 -2.94 -3.37 23.42
CA THR A 64 -3.75 -2.16 23.61
C THR A 64 -4.95 -2.50 24.50
N ALA A 65 -5.38 -1.52 25.31
CA ALA A 65 -6.58 -1.63 26.12
C ALA A 65 -7.84 -1.71 25.24
N GLY A 66 -8.85 -2.42 25.73
CA GLY A 66 -10.13 -2.62 25.06
C GLY A 66 -10.21 -3.89 24.22
N ALA A 67 -11.42 -4.47 24.18
CA ALA A 67 -11.75 -5.58 23.31
C ALA A 67 -11.90 -5.08 21.87
N SER A 68 -11.00 -5.47 20.95
CA SER A 68 -11.30 -5.35 19.54
C SER A 68 -12.34 -6.42 19.20
N LYS A 69 -13.62 -6.08 19.31
CA LYS A 69 -14.66 -6.93 18.72
C LYS A 69 -14.35 -7.00 17.22
N ALA A 70 -13.93 -8.17 16.75
CA ALA A 70 -13.62 -8.42 15.35
C ALA A 70 -14.75 -7.81 14.50
N GLN A 71 -14.41 -6.78 13.74
CA GLN A 71 -15.35 -6.07 12.88
C GLN A 71 -15.66 -6.99 11.71
N GLY A 72 -16.57 -7.95 11.93
CA GLY A 72 -17.10 -8.84 10.91
C GLY A 72 -17.73 -7.99 9.81
N PHE A 73 -17.32 -8.26 8.57
CA PHE A 73 -17.91 -7.73 7.33
C PHE A 73 -19.36 -8.23 7.20
N GLY A 74 -20.29 -7.60 7.92
CA GLY A 74 -21.73 -7.78 7.77
C GLY A 74 -22.32 -6.57 7.05
N PRO A 75 -23.06 -6.74 5.94
CA PRO A 75 -23.65 -5.62 5.21
C PRO A 75 -24.83 -5.07 6.02
N GLY A 76 -24.66 -3.92 6.67
CA GLY A 76 -25.81 -3.24 7.28
C GLY A 76 -25.58 -2.31 8.47
N ARG A 77 -24.39 -1.73 8.71
CA ARG A 77 -24.29 -0.61 9.65
C ARG A 77 -23.56 0.59 9.04
N GLU A 78 -24.32 1.67 8.95
CA GLU A 78 -23.96 2.97 8.41
C GLU A 78 -22.71 3.54 9.08
N ARG A 79 -21.79 4.01 8.23
CA ARG A 79 -20.68 4.88 8.62
C ARG A 79 -21.24 6.22 9.08
N PHE A 80 -21.10 6.54 10.37
CA PHE A 80 -20.97 7.92 10.81
C PHE A 80 -19.89 8.01 11.88
N GLY A 81 -19.00 8.99 11.71
CA GLY A 81 -17.89 9.25 12.61
C GLY A 81 -18.36 9.60 14.02
N GLY A 82 -17.58 9.18 15.01
CA GLY A 82 -17.83 9.41 16.41
C GLY A 82 -17.21 8.29 17.24
N GLY A 83 -16.02 8.54 17.76
CA GLY A 83 -15.46 7.70 18.82
C GLY A 83 -16.38 7.75 20.04
N GLY A 84 -16.60 6.59 20.65
CA GLY A 84 -17.33 6.46 21.90
C GLY A 84 -18.73 5.87 21.75
N SER A 85 -18.86 4.59 22.07
CA SER A 85 -19.76 4.15 23.15
C SER A 85 -19.55 2.65 23.35
N ALA A 86 -18.58 2.32 24.17
CA ALA A 86 -18.57 1.04 24.86
C ALA A 86 -19.64 1.11 25.94
N THR A 87 -20.57 0.17 25.89
CA THR A 87 -21.52 -0.14 26.96
C THR A 87 -20.80 -0.24 28.30
N ALA A 88 -21.30 0.50 29.29
CA ALA A 88 -20.80 0.60 30.65
C ALA A 88 -20.51 -0.77 31.29
N SER A 89 -19.22 -1.07 31.45
CA SER A 89 -18.68 -1.68 32.66
C SER A 89 -18.04 -0.55 33.48
N GLU A 90 -18.34 -0.49 34.78
CA GLU A 90 -18.00 0.62 35.69
C GLU A 90 -16.50 0.76 36.03
N GLU A 91 -15.62 0.01 35.36
CA GLU A 91 -14.16 0.17 35.48
C GLU A 91 -13.58 0.51 34.11
N GLU A 92 -12.86 1.63 34.06
CA GLU A 92 -12.11 2.02 32.87
C GLU A 92 -11.02 0.97 32.63
N VAL A 93 -11.12 0.30 31.48
CA VAL A 93 -10.17 -0.74 31.09
C VAL A 93 -8.85 -0.05 30.73
N VAL A 94 -7.88 -0.14 31.63
CA VAL A 94 -6.56 0.47 31.48
C VAL A 94 -5.48 -0.61 31.43
N ILE A 95 -4.34 -0.30 30.80
CA ILE A 95 -3.10 -1.09 30.95
C ILE A 95 -2.24 -0.40 31.99
N ASP A 96 -1.80 -1.16 33.00
CA ASP A 96 -1.09 -0.62 34.14
C ASP A 96 0.28 -1.29 34.37
N LYS A 97 0.92 -0.95 35.49
CA LYS A 97 2.20 -1.54 35.91
C LYS A 97 2.08 -3.03 36.26
N THR A 98 0.90 -3.52 36.63
CA THR A 98 0.65 -4.92 36.96
C THR A 98 0.79 -5.78 35.70
N ASP A 99 0.21 -5.35 34.58
CA ASP A 99 0.36 -6.04 33.29
C ASP A 99 1.83 -6.11 32.87
N LEU A 100 2.55 -4.99 33.01
CA LEU A 100 3.97 -4.93 32.69
C LEU A 100 4.78 -5.93 33.52
N GLN A 101 4.44 -6.15 34.78
CA GLN A 101 5.12 -7.13 35.63
C GLN A 101 4.84 -8.57 35.18
N VAL A 102 3.61 -8.87 34.77
CA VAL A 102 3.22 -10.17 34.24
C VAL A 102 4.00 -10.47 32.95
N LEU A 103 4.05 -9.49 32.04
CA LEU A 103 4.77 -9.60 30.78
C LEU A 103 6.28 -9.81 30.98
N LYS A 104 6.89 -9.13 31.97
CA LYS A 104 8.30 -9.36 32.33
C LYS A 104 8.60 -10.79 32.79
N GLY A 105 7.58 -11.52 33.27
CA GLY A 105 7.69 -12.92 33.69
C GLY A 105 7.55 -13.95 32.55
N ILE A 106 7.44 -13.51 31.29
CA ILE A 106 7.26 -14.40 30.13
C ILE A 106 8.61 -14.61 29.45
N SER A 107 9.04 -15.86 29.34
CA SER A 107 10.33 -16.26 28.73
C SER A 107 10.44 -15.89 27.26
N ASP A 108 9.32 -15.84 26.55
CA ASP A 108 9.25 -15.71 25.09
C ASP A 108 9.45 -14.25 24.65
N ILE A 109 9.34 -13.31 25.59
CA ILE A 109 9.50 -11.87 25.36
C ILE A 109 10.98 -11.50 25.46
N LYS A 110 11.47 -10.77 24.45
CA LYS A 110 12.83 -10.24 24.37
C LYS A 110 12.92 -8.84 24.97
N LEU A 111 12.03 -7.94 24.55
CA LEU A 111 11.98 -6.54 24.97
C LEU A 111 10.54 -6.07 25.16
N LEU A 112 10.37 -5.09 26.04
CA LEU A 112 9.09 -4.44 26.35
C LEU A 112 9.30 -2.93 26.34
N ASP A 113 8.45 -2.21 25.61
CA ASP A 113 8.37 -0.76 25.63
C ASP A 113 6.95 -0.34 25.99
N THR A 114 6.82 0.55 26.96
CA THR A 114 5.54 1.11 27.37
C THR A 114 5.34 2.44 26.67
N GLN A 115 4.18 2.62 26.04
CA GLN A 115 3.89 3.82 25.27
C GLN A 115 2.62 4.50 25.76
N ILE A 116 2.70 5.82 25.87
CA ILE A 116 1.53 6.69 25.93
C ILE A 116 1.43 7.47 24.63
N LYS A 117 0.20 7.66 24.16
CA LYS A 117 -0.09 8.36 22.93
C LYS A 117 -1.07 9.49 23.19
N GLY A 118 -0.74 10.66 22.67
CA GLY A 118 -1.64 11.81 22.66
C GLY A 118 -1.52 12.62 21.38
N SER A 119 -2.32 13.65 21.28
CA SER A 119 -2.21 14.66 20.23
C SER A 119 -1.91 15.99 20.90
N ALA A 120 -1.04 16.77 20.30
CA ALA A 120 -0.73 18.11 20.80
C ALA A 120 -0.32 19.03 19.66
N ASP A 121 -0.41 20.32 19.93
CA ASP A 121 -0.05 21.36 18.99
C ASP A 121 1.45 21.65 19.04
N ILE A 122 2.10 21.56 17.89
CA ILE A 122 3.49 21.99 17.67
C ILE A 122 3.51 23.36 16.99
N TYR A 123 4.38 24.23 17.47
CA TYR A 123 4.62 25.56 16.94
C TYR A 123 6.09 25.72 16.52
N TYR A 124 6.28 26.23 15.31
CA TYR A 124 7.59 26.55 14.77
C TYR A 124 7.48 27.79 13.86
N VAL A 125 8.29 28.82 14.13
CA VAL A 125 8.39 30.05 13.30
C VAL A 125 7.02 30.63 12.89
N ALA A 126 6.12 30.77 13.86
CA ALA A 126 4.73 31.28 13.71
C ALA A 126 3.76 30.38 12.91
N GLU A 127 4.16 29.17 12.55
CA GLU A 127 3.28 28.12 12.04
C GLU A 127 2.86 27.19 13.18
N LYS A 128 1.64 26.66 13.07
CA LYS A 128 1.02 25.76 14.03
C LYS A 128 0.55 24.51 13.30
N GLY A 129 0.77 23.34 13.88
CA GLY A 129 0.16 22.10 13.40
C GLY A 129 -0.09 21.10 14.52
N SER A 130 -1.01 20.18 14.28
CA SER A 130 -1.32 19.11 15.22
C SER A 130 -0.48 17.88 14.87
N VAL A 131 0.18 17.30 15.88
CA VAL A 131 1.05 16.13 15.73
C VAL A 131 0.71 15.06 16.77
N SER A 132 1.03 13.81 16.45
CA SER A 132 0.91 12.72 17.42
C SER A 132 2.13 12.69 18.32
N ILE A 133 1.94 12.71 19.64
CA ILE A 133 3.00 12.55 20.62
C ILE A 133 3.01 11.10 21.11
N TYR A 134 4.21 10.53 21.13
CA TYR A 134 4.51 9.23 21.71
C TYR A 134 5.49 9.42 22.87
N GLY A 135 5.00 9.14 24.08
CA GLY A 135 5.85 9.02 25.26
C GLY A 135 6.38 7.59 25.35
N VAL A 136 7.70 7.42 25.26
CA VAL A 136 8.36 6.11 25.16
C VAL A 136 9.43 5.95 26.22
N ASP A 137 9.84 4.72 26.54
CA ASP A 137 11.06 4.50 27.33
C ASP A 137 12.28 4.62 26.40
N PRO A 138 13.15 5.63 26.58
CA PRO A 138 14.30 5.84 25.70
C PRO A 138 15.20 4.62 25.54
N THR A 139 15.29 3.77 26.55
CA THR A 139 16.25 2.65 26.58
C THR A 139 15.77 1.48 25.73
N THR A 140 14.48 1.14 25.84
CA THR A 140 13.88 -0.01 25.15
C THR A 140 13.34 0.40 23.79
N TRP A 141 12.74 1.59 23.66
CA TRP A 141 12.25 2.10 22.39
C TRP A 141 13.35 2.16 21.33
N ALA A 142 14.54 2.67 21.66
CA ALA A 142 15.67 2.75 20.74
C ALA A 142 16.14 1.38 20.19
N GLN A 143 15.79 0.28 20.88
CA GLN A 143 16.14 -1.09 20.47
C GLN A 143 15.00 -1.80 19.73
N ILE A 144 13.74 -1.43 20.00
CA ILE A 144 12.55 -2.03 19.38
C ILE A 144 12.15 -1.28 18.11
N THR A 145 12.36 0.04 18.06
CA THR A 145 11.98 0.86 16.91
C THR A 145 12.74 0.40 15.68
N ILE A 146 12.00 0.25 14.60
CA ILE A 146 12.49 -0.15 13.28
C ILE A 146 13.00 1.04 12.46
N SER A 147 12.52 2.24 12.77
CA SER A 147 12.86 3.46 12.02
C SER A 147 14.31 3.84 12.28
N GLU A 148 15.09 3.94 11.20
CA GLU A 148 16.45 4.44 11.26
C GLU A 148 16.48 5.97 11.49
N ILE A 149 17.61 6.46 12.01
CA ILE A 149 17.85 7.89 12.14
C ILE A 149 18.44 8.42 10.84
N ALA A 150 17.75 9.39 10.23
CA ALA A 150 18.27 10.17 9.13
C ALA A 150 19.35 11.16 9.62
N GLU A 151 19.06 11.89 10.70
CA GLU A 151 19.95 12.91 11.26
C GLU A 151 19.92 12.91 12.79
N GLY A 152 21.08 13.10 13.44
CA GLY A 152 21.17 13.26 14.88
C GLY A 152 21.35 11.95 15.64
N ARG A 153 20.62 11.76 16.75
CA ARG A 153 20.72 10.57 17.63
C ARG A 153 19.39 10.18 18.26
N MET A 154 19.29 8.92 18.71
CA MET A 154 18.12 8.42 19.43
C MET A 154 18.04 9.01 20.84
N LEU A 155 16.85 8.88 21.44
CA LEU A 155 16.62 9.23 22.84
C LEU A 155 17.52 8.38 23.75
N GLY A 156 18.15 9.03 24.72
CA GLY A 156 18.91 8.38 25.79
C GLY A 156 18.17 8.41 27.13
N PRO A 157 18.60 7.61 28.12
CA PRO A 157 17.93 7.51 29.42
C PRO A 157 18.05 8.78 30.28
N SER A 158 19.02 9.64 30.01
CA SER A 158 19.24 10.90 30.74
C SER A 158 18.65 12.13 30.04
N ASP A 159 18.00 11.92 28.90
CA ASP A 159 17.43 13.00 28.13
C ASP A 159 16.15 13.54 28.77
N SER A 160 16.04 14.86 28.83
CA SER A 160 14.85 15.58 29.29
C SER A 160 14.60 16.78 28.38
N ASN A 161 13.34 17.11 28.11
CA ASN A 161 12.92 18.23 27.25
C ASN A 161 13.55 18.20 25.85
N VAL A 162 13.77 17.01 25.32
CA VAL A 162 14.22 16.77 23.94
C VAL A 162 13.26 15.84 23.23
N VAL A 163 13.26 15.93 21.91
CA VAL A 163 12.36 15.16 21.06
C VAL A 163 13.09 14.59 19.85
N VAL A 164 12.61 13.44 19.40
CA VAL A 164 12.91 12.88 18.08
C VAL A 164 11.67 13.05 17.22
N VAL A 165 11.83 13.57 16.01
CA VAL A 165 10.70 13.88 15.12
C VAL A 165 10.67 12.94 13.92
N GLY A 166 9.48 12.61 13.44
CA GLY A 166 9.28 11.87 12.19
C GLY A 166 9.73 12.68 10.97
N GLY A 167 10.13 11.99 9.91
CA GLY A 167 10.75 12.61 8.74
C GLY A 167 9.81 13.56 7.99
N LYS A 168 8.49 13.35 8.08
CA LYS A 168 7.49 14.26 7.48
C LYS A 168 7.33 15.56 8.27
N ILE A 169 7.49 15.54 9.59
CA ILE A 169 7.54 16.77 10.39
C ILE A 169 8.78 17.58 9.98
N ALA A 170 9.91 16.91 9.81
CA ALA A 170 11.16 17.55 9.42
C ALA A 170 11.11 18.17 8.02
N ASN A 171 10.53 17.44 7.06
CA ASN A 171 10.52 17.80 5.64
C ASN A 171 9.08 17.89 5.11
N GLY A 172 8.56 19.13 5.04
CA GLY A 172 7.31 19.43 4.35
C GLY A 172 6.05 19.55 5.22
N PHE A 173 6.16 19.45 6.55
CA PHE A 173 5.05 19.83 7.44
C PHE A 173 4.97 21.35 7.66
N PHE A 174 6.12 22.02 7.70
CA PHE A 174 6.26 23.48 7.80
C PHE A 174 6.88 24.04 6.53
N ASP A 175 6.72 25.35 6.26
CA ASP A 175 7.34 26.01 5.09
C ASP A 175 8.87 25.98 5.16
N LYS A 176 9.42 25.91 6.38
CA LYS A 176 10.85 25.75 6.65
C LYS A 176 11.13 24.37 7.24
N ASN A 177 12.09 23.67 6.65
CA ASN A 177 12.54 22.39 7.17
C ASN A 177 13.08 22.53 8.60
N LEU A 178 12.74 21.54 9.42
CA LEU A 178 13.28 21.38 10.76
C LEU A 178 14.56 20.54 10.70
N GLY A 179 15.57 20.99 11.43
CA GLY A 179 16.85 20.31 11.57
C GLY A 179 17.15 19.94 13.03
N VAL A 180 18.17 19.10 13.22
CA VAL A 180 18.68 18.77 14.55
C VAL A 180 19.20 20.02 15.28
N ASN A 181 19.11 20.01 16.61
CA ASN A 181 19.41 21.11 17.54
C ASN A 181 18.51 22.35 17.44
N GLN A 182 17.45 22.33 16.62
CA GLN A 182 16.45 23.39 16.62
C GLN A 182 15.47 23.26 17.78
N LEU A 183 14.86 24.38 18.16
CA LEU A 183 13.83 24.44 19.19
C LEU A 183 12.44 24.50 18.57
N VAL A 184 11.54 23.70 19.10
CA VAL A 184 10.11 23.70 18.78
C VAL A 184 9.31 23.84 20.06
N THR A 185 8.15 24.48 19.98
CA THR A 185 7.25 24.60 21.12
C THR A 185 6.13 23.58 20.98
N ILE A 186 5.88 22.80 22.03
CA ILE A 186 4.81 21.80 22.10
C ILE A 186 4.02 22.10 23.38
N GLU A 187 2.72 22.38 23.25
CA GLU A 187 1.84 22.78 24.39
C GLU A 187 2.52 23.79 25.33
N ASP A 188 2.99 24.91 24.76
CA ASP A 188 3.67 26.00 25.46
C ASP A 188 5.00 25.67 26.15
N LYS A 189 5.56 24.47 25.97
CA LYS A 189 6.90 24.09 26.44
C LYS A 189 7.90 23.97 25.29
N LEU A 190 9.14 24.41 25.54
CA LEU A 190 10.22 24.37 24.56
C LEU A 190 10.97 23.03 24.59
N PHE A 191 11.11 22.44 23.42
CA PHE A 191 11.82 21.19 23.20
C PHE A 191 12.91 21.33 22.16
N ARG A 192 14.03 20.63 22.37
CA ARG A 192 15.10 20.55 21.37
C ARG A 192 14.96 19.27 20.54
N ILE A 193 15.01 19.41 19.23
CA ILE A 193 15.10 18.27 18.31
C ILE A 193 16.51 17.69 18.38
N ILE A 194 16.64 16.42 18.77
CA ILE A 194 17.94 15.73 18.83
C ILE A 194 18.12 14.68 17.74
N GLY A 195 17.02 14.28 17.08
CA GLY A 195 17.03 13.29 16.02
C GLY A 195 15.83 13.44 15.08
N ILE A 196 16.04 13.06 13.83
CA ILE A 196 15.03 12.98 12.78
C ILE A 196 15.04 11.55 12.26
N LEU A 197 13.87 10.91 12.23
CA LEU A 197 13.72 9.55 11.68
C LEU A 197 13.64 9.58 10.15
N ASP A 198 14.19 8.58 9.49
CA ASP A 198 13.95 8.33 8.05
C ASP A 198 12.62 7.61 7.85
N ASP A 199 11.53 8.25 8.29
CA ASP A 199 10.18 7.75 8.12
C ASP A 199 9.26 8.82 7.51
N SER A 200 8.05 8.41 7.13
CA SER A 200 7.01 9.31 6.63
C SER A 200 6.02 9.74 7.73
N SER A 201 6.40 9.56 9.00
CA SER A 201 5.48 9.75 10.13
C SER A 201 5.34 11.22 10.53
N THR A 202 4.15 11.58 11.00
CA THR A 202 3.86 12.88 11.65
C THR A 202 3.85 12.74 13.17
N SER A 203 4.80 11.97 13.69
CA SER A 203 4.90 11.61 15.09
C SER A 203 6.10 12.29 15.75
N ILE A 204 5.95 12.65 17.02
CA ILE A 204 7.02 13.14 17.88
C ILE A 204 7.22 12.13 19.00
N TYR A 205 8.46 11.70 19.19
CA TYR A 205 8.86 10.79 20.25
C TYR A 205 9.59 11.57 21.34
N MET A 206 9.18 11.36 22.58
CA MET A 206 9.81 11.99 23.74
C MET A 206 9.84 11.02 24.94
N PRO A 207 10.70 11.26 25.94
CA PRO A 207 10.71 10.42 27.14
C PRO A 207 9.34 10.40 27.80
N ILE A 208 8.87 9.21 28.20
CA ILE A 208 7.53 9.00 28.77
C ILE A 208 7.23 9.91 29.96
N ASN A 209 8.22 10.20 30.80
CA ASN A 209 8.07 11.11 31.94
C ASN A 209 7.73 12.54 31.49
N THR A 210 8.33 13.02 30.40
CA THR A 210 8.05 14.34 29.85
C THR A 210 6.71 14.38 29.12
N ALA A 211 6.32 13.28 28.46
CA ALA A 211 5.02 13.16 27.82
C ALA A 211 3.85 13.26 28.82
N TYR A 212 3.97 12.69 30.03
CA TYR A 212 2.97 12.87 31.09
C TYR A 212 2.80 14.31 31.57
N GLU A 213 3.80 15.19 31.34
CA GLU A 213 3.68 16.60 31.69
C GLU A 213 3.08 17.45 30.56
N ILE A 214 2.95 16.88 29.37
CA ILE A 214 2.37 17.53 28.18
C ILE A 214 0.94 17.04 27.94
N LEU A 215 0.71 15.75 28.15
CA LEU A 215 -0.58 15.11 27.95
C LEU A 215 -1.34 15.09 29.28
N GLU A 216 -2.16 16.11 29.52
CA GLU A 216 -2.91 16.28 30.78
C GLU A 216 -3.94 15.17 31.05
N ASP A 217 -4.37 14.45 30.01
CA ASP A 217 -5.32 13.34 30.08
C ASP A 217 -4.67 12.01 30.51
N LYS A 218 -3.35 11.97 30.75
CA LYS A 218 -2.61 10.73 31.02
C LYS A 218 -2.16 10.63 32.47
N GLU A 219 -2.48 9.51 33.10
CA GLU A 219 -2.08 9.22 34.47
C GLU A 219 -0.76 8.42 34.57
N LYS A 220 0.09 8.77 35.53
CA LYS A 220 1.39 8.12 35.71
C LYS A 220 1.24 6.64 36.06
N GLY A 221 1.76 5.77 35.19
CA GLY A 221 1.70 4.33 35.37
C GLY A 221 0.51 3.66 34.68
N VAL A 222 -0.31 4.44 33.98
CA VAL A 222 -1.28 3.97 32.99
C VAL A 222 -0.66 4.16 31.60
N TYR A 223 -0.81 3.15 30.75
CA TYR A 223 -0.26 3.10 29.40
C TYR A 223 -1.37 2.90 28.37
N ASP A 224 -1.25 3.55 27.22
CA ASP A 224 -2.17 3.33 26.10
C ASP A 224 -1.85 2.02 25.37
N SER A 225 -0.56 1.70 25.30
CA SER A 225 -0.10 0.45 24.69
C SER A 225 1.22 -0.04 25.26
N ILE A 226 1.45 -1.35 25.13
CA ILE A 226 2.75 -1.97 25.39
C ILE A 226 3.20 -2.63 24.08
N VAL A 227 4.37 -2.23 23.61
CA VAL A 227 5.03 -2.85 22.47
C VAL A 227 5.93 -3.96 23.00
N ILE A 228 5.78 -5.15 22.42
CA ILE A 228 6.40 -6.38 22.87
C ILE A 228 7.19 -6.95 21.68
N GLN A 229 8.49 -7.17 21.86
CA GLN A 229 9.30 -7.90 20.88
C GLN A 229 9.46 -9.35 21.34
N ILE A 230 9.11 -10.31 20.48
CA ILE A 230 9.26 -11.75 20.73
C ILE A 230 10.70 -12.18 20.40
N LYS A 231 11.21 -13.23 21.04
CA LYS A 231 12.54 -13.79 20.73
C LYS A 231 12.60 -14.55 19.42
N ASP A 232 11.53 -15.27 19.10
CA ASP A 232 11.42 -16.18 17.96
C ASP A 232 10.14 -15.85 17.18
N GLU A 233 10.32 -15.45 15.93
CA GLU A 233 9.22 -15.08 15.02
C GLU A 233 8.43 -16.32 14.56
N ASP A 234 9.09 -17.49 14.45
CA ASP A 234 8.44 -18.73 14.00
C ASP A 234 7.43 -19.26 15.03
N GLN A 235 7.55 -18.83 16.29
CA GLN A 235 6.64 -19.18 17.39
C GLN A 235 5.68 -18.06 17.77
N LEU A 236 5.49 -17.07 16.88
CA LEU A 236 4.68 -15.88 17.17
C LEU A 236 3.26 -16.22 17.64
N ASP A 237 2.57 -17.16 16.98
CA ASP A 237 1.20 -17.54 17.38
C ASP A 237 1.16 -18.19 18.77
N LEU A 238 2.13 -19.06 19.08
CA LEU A 238 2.25 -19.70 20.40
C LEU A 238 2.61 -18.67 21.48
N ALA A 239 3.47 -17.71 21.16
CA ALA A 239 3.83 -16.62 22.06
C ALA A 239 2.63 -15.71 22.32
N ILE A 240 1.82 -15.37 21.31
CA ILE A 240 0.57 -14.61 21.48
C ILE A 240 -0.38 -15.37 22.41
N GLU A 241 -0.57 -16.68 22.19
CA GLU A 241 -1.45 -17.51 23.03
C GLU A 241 -0.94 -17.57 24.48
N ASN A 242 0.36 -17.73 24.69
CA ASN A 242 0.98 -17.74 26.02
C ASN A 242 0.81 -16.39 26.74
N ILE A 243 1.03 -15.27 26.03
CA ILE A 243 0.85 -13.92 26.56
C ILE A 243 -0.61 -13.69 26.91
N GLU A 244 -1.52 -14.05 26.02
CA GLU A 244 -2.96 -13.93 26.23
C GLU A 244 -3.41 -14.72 27.45
N ASN A 245 -3.08 -16.00 27.55
CA ASN A 245 -3.46 -16.83 28.69
C ASN A 245 -2.95 -16.27 30.03
N LYS A 246 -1.70 -15.78 30.07
CA LYS A 246 -1.14 -15.17 31.29
C LYS A 246 -1.83 -13.86 31.66
N LEU A 247 -2.18 -13.02 30.69
CA LEU A 247 -2.92 -11.78 30.93
C LEU A 247 -4.37 -12.07 31.36
N LEU A 248 -5.04 -13.06 30.76
CA LEU A 248 -6.38 -13.49 31.16
C LEU A 248 -6.41 -13.94 32.63
N ILE A 249 -5.42 -14.74 33.06
CA ILE A 249 -5.28 -15.18 34.46
C ILE A 249 -5.04 -13.99 35.39
N SER A 250 -4.11 -13.10 35.06
CA SER A 250 -3.78 -11.96 35.91
C SER A 250 -4.95 -10.99 36.07
N ARG A 251 -5.66 -10.72 34.97
CA ARG A 251 -6.80 -9.80 34.94
C ARG A 251 -8.12 -10.44 35.37
N HIS A 252 -8.14 -11.74 35.66
CA HIS A 252 -9.33 -12.50 36.03
C HIS A 252 -10.47 -12.40 35.00
N VAL A 253 -10.13 -12.27 33.71
CA VAL A 253 -11.08 -12.18 32.60
C VAL A 253 -11.09 -13.47 31.79
N THR A 254 -12.25 -13.80 31.21
CA THR A 254 -12.41 -14.94 30.30
C THR A 254 -12.22 -14.48 28.85
N ALA A 255 -11.86 -15.39 27.93
CA ALA A 255 -11.70 -15.09 26.51
C ALA A 255 -12.90 -14.31 25.89
N ASP A 256 -14.13 -14.62 26.32
CA ASP A 256 -15.35 -13.95 25.83
C ASP A 256 -15.54 -12.51 26.34
N LYS A 257 -14.89 -12.15 27.45
CA LYS A 257 -14.91 -10.82 28.08
C LYS A 257 -13.53 -10.18 28.11
N LYS A 258 -12.66 -10.57 27.16
CA LYS A 258 -11.31 -10.03 27.03
C LYS A 258 -11.39 -8.51 26.90
N ASP A 259 -10.66 -7.81 27.76
CA ASP A 259 -10.61 -6.36 27.85
C ASP A 259 -9.30 -5.81 27.23
N PHE A 260 -8.52 -6.63 26.55
CA PHE A 260 -7.31 -6.22 25.86
C PHE A 260 -7.24 -6.82 24.46
N THR A 261 -6.40 -6.24 23.62
CA THR A 261 -6.14 -6.75 22.28
C THR A 261 -4.64 -6.82 22.04
N ILE A 262 -4.18 -7.95 21.53
CA ILE A 262 -2.81 -8.13 21.04
C ILE A 262 -2.89 -8.12 19.52
N LYS A 263 -2.13 -7.23 18.87
CA LYS A 263 -2.01 -7.18 17.41
C LYS A 263 -0.57 -7.44 17.03
N SER A 264 -0.34 -8.33 16.09
CA SER A 264 0.95 -8.51 15.44
C SER A 264 1.06 -7.61 14.21
N ASN A 265 2.25 -7.05 13.99
CA ASN A 265 2.58 -6.40 12.73
C ASN A 265 2.50 -7.40 11.56
N ALA A 266 2.93 -8.65 11.76
CA ALA A 266 2.84 -9.71 10.75
C ALA A 266 1.40 -9.96 10.29
N GLN A 267 0.45 -10.12 11.24
CA GLN A 267 -0.97 -10.32 10.92
C GLN A 267 -1.57 -9.11 10.18
N SER A 268 -1.19 -7.89 10.57
CA SER A 268 -1.63 -6.66 9.91
C SER A 268 -1.07 -6.55 8.49
N ASN A 269 0.17 -7.00 8.28
CA ASN A 269 0.83 -7.01 6.99
C ASN A 269 0.23 -8.04 6.05
N GLU A 270 -0.09 -9.23 6.57
CA GLU A 270 -0.77 -10.28 5.81
C GLU A 270 -2.16 -9.84 5.34
N ALA A 271 -2.95 -9.23 6.23
CA ALA A 271 -4.27 -8.70 5.87
C ALA A 271 -4.18 -7.61 4.78
N ARG A 272 -3.17 -6.74 4.82
CA ARG A 272 -2.90 -5.73 3.78
C ARG A 272 -2.50 -6.39 2.46
N ALA A 273 -1.60 -7.38 2.51
CA ALA A 273 -1.16 -8.12 1.34
C ALA A 273 -2.33 -8.86 0.67
N GLU A 274 -3.23 -9.45 1.46
CA GLU A 274 -4.43 -10.09 0.96
C GLU A 274 -5.41 -9.09 0.31
N MET A 275 -5.63 -7.93 0.93
CA MET A 275 -6.44 -6.86 0.32
C MET A 275 -5.86 -6.43 -1.02
N MET A 276 -4.53 -6.22 -1.11
CA MET A 276 -3.85 -5.87 -2.36
C MET A 276 -3.98 -6.97 -3.41
N ARG A 277 -3.81 -8.24 -3.02
CA ARG A 277 -4.04 -9.38 -3.91
C ARG A 277 -5.45 -9.38 -4.48
N SER A 278 -6.45 -9.08 -3.65
CA SER A 278 -7.84 -8.97 -4.09
C SER A 278 -8.05 -7.81 -5.09
N MET A 279 -7.44 -6.65 -4.84
CA MET A 279 -7.46 -5.52 -5.78
C MET A 279 -6.81 -5.90 -7.12
N THR A 280 -5.66 -6.57 -7.11
CA THR A 280 -4.97 -7.03 -8.33
C THR A 280 -5.83 -8.01 -9.13
N ILE A 281 -6.50 -8.96 -8.48
CA ILE A 281 -7.44 -9.88 -9.15
C ILE A 281 -8.59 -9.11 -9.77
N PHE A 282 -9.17 -8.14 -9.06
CA PHE A 282 -10.26 -7.31 -9.57
C PHE A 282 -9.86 -6.48 -10.80
N LEU A 283 -8.69 -5.84 -10.78
CA LEU A 283 -8.16 -5.09 -11.92
C LEU A 283 -7.87 -6.00 -13.12
N THR A 284 -7.34 -7.20 -12.86
CA THR A 284 -7.09 -8.22 -13.89
C THR A 284 -8.40 -8.70 -14.51
N ALA A 285 -9.48 -8.83 -13.74
CA ALA A 285 -10.80 -9.18 -14.27
C ALA A 285 -11.36 -8.08 -15.19
N ILE A 286 -11.19 -6.80 -14.83
CA ILE A 286 -11.57 -5.67 -15.70
C ILE A 286 -10.76 -5.70 -17.00
N ALA A 287 -9.45 -5.96 -16.90
CA ALA A 287 -8.57 -6.12 -18.04
C ALA A 287 -9.02 -7.24 -18.98
N ALA A 288 -9.40 -8.40 -18.43
CA ALA A 288 -9.92 -9.53 -19.21
C ALA A 288 -11.22 -9.17 -19.94
N VAL A 289 -12.13 -8.43 -19.31
CA VAL A 289 -13.36 -7.94 -19.97
C VAL A 289 -13.02 -6.93 -21.07
N ALA A 290 -12.09 -6.01 -20.84
CA ALA A 290 -11.64 -5.04 -21.85
C ALA A 290 -11.03 -5.73 -23.07
N LEU A 291 -10.25 -6.79 -22.87
CA LEU A 291 -9.70 -7.62 -23.93
C LEU A 291 -10.81 -8.31 -24.73
N LEU A 292 -11.83 -8.86 -24.06
CA LEU A 292 -12.97 -9.50 -24.70
C LEU A 292 -13.73 -8.49 -25.59
N VAL A 293 -14.01 -7.29 -25.08
CA VAL A 293 -14.66 -6.21 -25.84
C VAL A 293 -13.80 -5.80 -27.05
N GLY A 294 -12.48 -5.70 -26.88
CA GLY A 294 -11.54 -5.47 -27.98
C GLY A 294 -11.61 -6.56 -29.05
N GLY A 295 -11.67 -7.83 -28.63
CA GLY A 295 -11.83 -8.98 -29.51
C GLY A 295 -13.13 -8.95 -30.31
N VAL A 296 -14.25 -8.59 -29.68
CA VAL A 296 -15.55 -8.40 -30.36
C VAL A 296 -15.47 -7.24 -31.36
N GLY A 297 -14.76 -6.16 -31.03
CA GLY A 297 -14.52 -5.04 -31.94
C GLY A 297 -13.74 -5.44 -33.20
N ILE A 298 -12.71 -6.27 -33.05
CA ILE A 298 -11.95 -6.85 -34.16
C ILE A 298 -12.87 -7.73 -35.02
N ALA A 299 -13.66 -8.60 -34.38
CA ALA A 299 -14.58 -9.50 -35.07
C ALA A 299 -15.60 -8.72 -35.91
N ASN A 300 -16.20 -7.65 -35.36
CA ASN A 300 -17.17 -6.83 -36.08
C ASN A 300 -16.55 -6.09 -37.28
N THR A 301 -15.34 -5.55 -37.09
CA THR A 301 -14.59 -4.88 -38.17
C THR A 301 -14.25 -5.88 -39.29
N MET A 302 -13.79 -7.07 -38.93
CA MET A 302 -13.45 -8.12 -39.89
C MET A 302 -14.68 -8.67 -40.61
N PHE A 303 -15.81 -8.87 -39.91
CA PHE A 303 -17.06 -9.30 -40.52
C PHE A 303 -17.51 -8.34 -41.62
N THR A 304 -17.47 -7.04 -41.34
CA THR A 304 -17.88 -6.02 -42.31
C THR A 304 -16.88 -5.94 -43.48
N SER A 305 -15.58 -6.05 -43.23
CA SER A 305 -14.54 -6.09 -44.27
C SER A 305 -14.70 -7.27 -45.23
N VAL A 306 -15.11 -8.45 -44.73
CA VAL A 306 -15.42 -9.62 -45.56
C VAL A 306 -16.65 -9.34 -46.43
N LEU A 307 -17.70 -8.72 -45.89
CA LEU A 307 -18.92 -8.37 -46.64
C LEU A 307 -18.62 -7.38 -47.78
N GLU A 308 -17.82 -6.36 -47.50
CA GLU A 308 -17.40 -5.36 -48.48
C GLU A 308 -16.56 -5.98 -49.62
N LYS A 309 -15.79 -7.03 -49.34
CA LYS A 309 -14.92 -7.74 -50.31
C LYS A 309 -15.50 -9.02 -50.89
N THR A 310 -16.80 -9.27 -50.75
CA THR A 310 -17.48 -10.47 -51.27
C THR A 310 -17.23 -10.72 -52.76
N LYS A 311 -17.27 -9.67 -53.60
CA LYS A 311 -16.97 -9.79 -55.04
C LYS A 311 -15.54 -10.24 -55.33
N GLU A 312 -14.55 -9.69 -54.61
CA GLU A 312 -13.14 -10.08 -54.76
C GLU A 312 -12.92 -11.55 -54.35
N ILE A 313 -13.58 -11.99 -53.26
CA ILE A 313 -13.54 -13.39 -52.81
C ILE A 313 -14.15 -14.32 -53.87
N GLY A 314 -15.26 -13.92 -54.50
CA GLY A 314 -15.90 -14.67 -55.59
C GLY A 314 -14.96 -14.88 -56.78
N ILE A 315 -14.22 -13.84 -57.18
CA ILE A 315 -13.23 -13.92 -58.28
C ILE A 315 -12.07 -14.86 -57.89
N MET A 316 -11.55 -14.76 -56.67
CA MET A 316 -10.48 -15.65 -56.20
C MET A 316 -10.92 -17.12 -56.17
N LYS A 317 -12.15 -17.40 -55.74
CA LYS A 317 -12.71 -18.75 -55.76
C LYS A 317 -12.91 -19.28 -57.18
N ALA A 318 -13.37 -18.43 -58.10
CA ALA A 318 -13.53 -18.80 -59.51
C ALA A 318 -12.19 -19.17 -60.19
N ILE A 319 -11.08 -18.57 -59.75
CA ILE A 319 -9.71 -18.87 -60.22
C ILE A 319 -9.11 -20.12 -59.51
N GLY A 320 -9.82 -20.67 -58.52
CA GLY A 320 -9.45 -21.94 -57.85
C GLY A 320 -8.91 -21.80 -56.42
N ALA A 321 -9.07 -20.65 -55.76
CA ALA A 321 -8.73 -20.51 -54.34
C ALA A 321 -9.66 -21.36 -53.45
N ARG A 322 -9.11 -22.11 -52.50
CA ARG A 322 -9.91 -22.92 -51.55
C ARG A 322 -10.48 -22.05 -50.44
N ASN A 323 -11.55 -22.50 -49.78
CA ASN A 323 -12.12 -21.81 -48.61
C ASN A 323 -11.08 -21.56 -47.51
N ASN A 324 -10.18 -22.53 -47.27
CA ASN A 324 -9.09 -22.37 -46.30
C ASN A 324 -8.07 -21.30 -46.72
N ASP A 325 -7.77 -21.13 -48.01
CA ASP A 325 -6.84 -20.10 -48.45
C ASP A 325 -7.40 -18.70 -48.11
N ILE A 326 -8.71 -18.50 -48.33
CA ILE A 326 -9.40 -17.25 -47.98
C ILE A 326 -9.44 -17.05 -46.47
N MET A 327 -9.79 -18.08 -45.71
CA MET A 327 -9.86 -18.01 -44.24
C MET A 327 -8.49 -17.62 -43.64
N ILE A 328 -7.40 -18.21 -44.12
CA ILE A 328 -6.04 -17.89 -43.65
C ILE A 328 -5.68 -16.42 -43.96
N ILE A 329 -6.06 -15.87 -45.10
CA ILE A 329 -5.79 -14.47 -45.44
C ILE A 329 -6.48 -13.52 -44.45
N PHE A 330 -7.77 -13.75 -44.18
CA PHE A 330 -8.51 -12.90 -43.24
C PHE A 330 -8.06 -13.11 -41.79
N LEU A 331 -7.78 -14.34 -41.35
CA LEU A 331 -7.22 -14.60 -40.03
C LEU A 331 -5.86 -13.91 -39.84
N LEU A 332 -4.96 -14.00 -40.83
CA LEU A 332 -3.68 -13.29 -40.78
C LEU A 332 -3.87 -11.77 -40.75
N ASN A 333 -4.86 -11.24 -41.45
CA ASN A 333 -5.17 -9.81 -41.41
C ASN A 333 -5.68 -9.37 -40.02
N ALA A 334 -6.59 -10.13 -39.41
CA ALA A 334 -7.06 -9.87 -38.04
C ALA A 334 -5.91 -9.96 -37.02
N ALA A 335 -5.08 -10.99 -37.15
CA ALA A 335 -3.92 -11.18 -36.29
C ALA A 335 -2.91 -10.04 -36.42
N LEU A 336 -2.66 -9.53 -37.64
CA LEU A 336 -1.80 -8.36 -37.86
C LEU A 336 -2.38 -7.09 -37.23
N ILE A 337 -3.69 -6.86 -37.35
CA ILE A 337 -4.37 -5.72 -36.70
C ILE A 337 -4.22 -5.80 -35.18
N GLY A 338 -4.48 -6.98 -34.60
CA GLY A 338 -4.31 -7.23 -33.17
C GLY A 338 -2.85 -7.06 -32.71
N LEU A 339 -1.89 -7.60 -33.45
CA LEU A 339 -0.46 -7.51 -33.13
C LEU A 339 0.05 -6.06 -33.19
N ILE A 340 -0.30 -5.32 -34.24
CA ILE A 340 0.09 -3.91 -34.37
C ILE A 340 -0.56 -3.07 -33.26
N GLY A 341 -1.86 -3.25 -33.01
CA GLY A 341 -2.57 -2.54 -31.95
C GLY A 341 -2.03 -2.88 -30.55
N GLY A 342 -1.75 -4.15 -30.28
CA GLY A 342 -1.17 -4.61 -29.02
C GLY A 342 0.26 -4.08 -28.82
N LEU A 343 1.13 -4.18 -29.84
CA LEU A 343 2.50 -3.70 -29.75
C LEU A 343 2.58 -2.19 -29.55
N LEU A 344 1.78 -1.43 -30.31
CA LEU A 344 1.66 0.01 -30.11
C LEU A 344 1.05 0.33 -28.73
N GLY A 345 0.04 -0.42 -28.29
CA GLY A 345 -0.56 -0.29 -26.96
C GLY A 345 0.42 -0.51 -25.82
N VAL A 346 1.29 -1.53 -25.92
CA VAL A 346 2.36 -1.80 -24.96
C VAL A 346 3.37 -0.65 -24.92
N VAL A 347 3.81 -0.16 -26.09
CA VAL A 347 4.75 0.97 -26.16
C VAL A 347 4.15 2.24 -25.57
N PHE A 348 2.89 2.55 -25.88
CA PHE A 348 2.18 3.71 -25.32
C PHE A 348 1.91 3.53 -23.82
N GLY A 349 1.53 2.33 -23.38
CA GLY A 349 1.32 2.02 -21.96
C GLY A 349 2.61 2.14 -21.15
N TYR A 350 3.75 1.70 -21.71
CA TYR A 350 5.07 1.88 -21.10
C TYR A 350 5.42 3.36 -20.95
N LEU A 351 5.24 4.15 -22.02
CA LEU A 351 5.49 5.59 -21.99
C LEU A 351 4.60 6.32 -20.98
N LEU A 352 3.31 5.98 -20.93
CA LEU A 352 2.37 6.56 -19.97
C LEU A 352 2.75 6.18 -18.54
N SER A 353 3.03 4.91 -18.27
CA SER A 353 3.44 4.42 -16.94
C SER A 353 4.70 5.12 -16.43
N GLY A 354 5.69 5.37 -17.29
CA GLY A 354 6.91 6.08 -16.90
C GLY A 354 6.77 7.59 -16.74
N THR A 355 5.85 8.23 -17.47
CA THR A 355 5.69 9.70 -17.48
C THR A 355 4.63 10.21 -16.50
N LEU A 356 3.61 9.41 -16.18
CA LEU A 356 2.57 9.78 -15.21
C LEU A 356 3.14 10.16 -13.83
N PRO A 357 4.08 9.40 -13.23
CA PRO A 357 4.63 9.74 -11.91
C PRO A 357 5.38 11.08 -11.91
N VAL A 358 6.04 11.43 -13.02
CA VAL A 358 6.77 12.71 -13.16
C VAL A 358 5.78 13.88 -13.29
N LEU A 359 4.71 13.71 -14.08
CA LEU A 359 3.66 14.72 -14.25
C LEU A 359 2.80 14.91 -13.00
N MET A 360 2.55 13.84 -12.25
CA MET A 360 1.82 13.91 -10.97
C MET A 360 2.71 14.34 -9.81
N GLY A 361 4.03 14.16 -9.91
CA GLY A 361 5.01 14.62 -8.93
C GLY A 361 5.06 16.14 -8.76
N GLU A 362 4.70 16.91 -9.80
CA GLU A 362 4.52 18.37 -9.68
C GLU A 362 3.16 18.79 -9.08
N ALA A 363 2.17 17.89 -9.03
CA ALA A 363 0.82 18.16 -8.53
C ALA A 363 0.50 17.54 -7.16
N GLY A 364 1.31 16.59 -6.66
CA GLY A 364 1.08 15.91 -5.38
C GLY A 364 2.38 15.44 -4.72
N GLY A 365 2.84 16.19 -3.72
CA GLY A 365 4.08 15.98 -2.95
C GLY A 365 4.20 14.66 -2.16
N ILE A 366 3.34 13.68 -2.42
CA ILE A 366 3.36 12.34 -1.78
C ILE A 366 4.05 11.30 -2.70
N MET A 367 4.31 11.62 -3.98
CA MET A 367 4.76 10.64 -4.98
C MET A 367 6.20 10.88 -5.49
N SER A 368 7.00 11.72 -4.84
CA SER A 368 8.36 12.06 -5.32
C SER A 368 9.39 10.94 -5.13
N LYS A 369 9.24 10.07 -4.13
CA LYS A 369 10.11 8.88 -3.94
C LYS A 369 9.82 7.74 -4.94
N MET A 370 8.70 7.79 -5.68
CA MET A 370 8.42 6.81 -6.74
C MET A 370 9.35 6.97 -7.97
N SER A 371 10.09 8.07 -8.06
CA SER A 371 11.06 8.30 -9.15
C SER A 371 12.39 7.57 -8.98
N SER A 372 12.78 7.15 -7.76
CA SER A 372 14.09 6.50 -7.53
C SER A 372 14.04 4.97 -7.59
N THR A 373 12.87 4.37 -7.36
CA THR A 373 12.70 2.91 -7.43
C THR A 373 12.05 2.61 -8.77
N GLY A 374 12.88 2.26 -9.75
CA GLY A 374 12.52 2.16 -11.16
C GLY A 374 11.18 1.45 -11.41
N THR A 375 10.43 1.95 -12.39
CA THR A 375 9.15 1.40 -12.85
C THR A 375 9.31 -0.11 -13.11
N VAL A 376 8.92 -0.94 -12.14
CA VAL A 376 9.01 -2.39 -12.26
C VAL A 376 7.81 -2.85 -13.08
N ILE A 377 7.93 -2.73 -14.40
CA ILE A 377 7.02 -3.42 -15.31
C ILE A 377 7.47 -4.87 -15.30
N SER A 378 6.80 -5.70 -14.50
CA SER A 378 7.12 -7.11 -14.42
C SER A 378 6.84 -7.77 -15.78
N LEU A 379 7.64 -8.76 -16.17
CA LEU A 379 7.38 -9.56 -17.38
C LEU A 379 5.99 -10.23 -17.33
N ASN A 380 5.48 -10.47 -16.11
CA ASN A 380 4.14 -10.95 -15.85
C ASN A 380 3.05 -9.94 -16.25
N SER A 381 3.22 -8.65 -16.00
CA SER A 381 2.26 -7.62 -16.43
C SER A 381 2.12 -7.55 -17.95
N VAL A 382 3.23 -7.71 -18.67
CA VAL A 382 3.24 -7.78 -20.14
C VAL A 382 2.54 -9.05 -20.62
N ILE A 383 2.83 -10.21 -20.00
CA ILE A 383 2.19 -11.48 -20.35
C ILE A 383 0.69 -11.47 -20.03
N LEU A 384 0.26 -10.91 -18.89
CA LEU A 384 -1.15 -10.77 -18.51
C LEU A 384 -1.91 -9.83 -19.45
N SER A 385 -1.24 -8.79 -19.97
CA SER A 385 -1.83 -7.87 -20.95
C SER A 385 -1.91 -8.44 -22.38
N LEU A 386 -1.04 -9.41 -22.69
CA LEU A 386 -0.99 -10.11 -23.98
C LEU A 386 -1.77 -11.43 -23.99
N GLY A 387 -2.24 -11.88 -22.82
CA GLY A 387 -2.91 -13.16 -22.59
C GLY A 387 -4.29 -13.23 -23.22
#